data_AF-A0A843F3N1-F1
#
_entry.id   AF-A0A843F3N1-F1
#
_cell.length_a   1.000
_cell.length_b   1.000
_cell.length_c   1.000
_cell.angle_alpha   90.00
_cell.angle_beta   90.00
_cell.angle_gamma   90.00
#
_symmetry.space_group_name_H-M   'P 1'
#
loop_
_entity.id
_entity.type
_entity.pdbx_description
1 polymer ?
#
loop_
_entity_poly.entity_id
_entity_poly.type
_entity_poly.pdbx_seq_one_letter_code
_entity_poly.pdbx_strand_id
1 'polypeptide(L)'
;YVQEVGLTERAVYNSLSMTAEPAEIEAVKNSDIDASILLGFNPMNPGVEGKIQIWEDGGDVIDKGILEMADECGITKPFMDVAVTPLGQGAGPAVRTSFAVKAKWGYPVGSGIHNVPSAWDWLRGYKKEHKEAWPVCDIGSNIVQQMAGGDFVLFGPIENARLAFPACGMADIMIAEAAKDIGTEPVEDHPINKLL
;
A
#
# COMPACT_ATOMS: atom_id res chain seq x y z
N TYR A 1 21.85 12.48 -6.01
CA TYR A 1 22.22 11.45 -5.01
C TYR A 1 21.90 10.01 -5.44
N VAL A 2 20.62 9.59 -5.58
CA VAL A 2 20.29 8.17 -5.85
C VAL A 2 21.01 7.58 -7.08
N GLN A 3 21.13 8.38 -8.15
CA GLN A 3 21.93 8.06 -9.34
C GLN A 3 23.42 8.00 -9.03
N GLU A 4 23.96 9.01 -8.33
CA GLU A 4 25.39 9.09 -7.98
C GLU A 4 25.87 7.88 -7.18
N VAL A 5 25.00 7.30 -6.34
CA VAL A 5 25.31 6.12 -5.52
C VAL A 5 24.87 4.80 -6.16
N GLY A 6 24.32 4.83 -7.38
CA GLY A 6 23.95 3.64 -8.14
C GLY A 6 22.78 2.84 -7.54
N LEU A 7 21.82 3.51 -6.91
CA LEU A 7 20.67 2.88 -6.23
C LEU A 7 19.34 3.01 -6.97
N THR A 8 19.33 3.54 -8.19
CA THR A 8 18.11 3.83 -8.98
C THR A 8 17.22 2.61 -9.15
N GLU A 9 17.78 1.46 -9.53
CA GLU A 9 17.06 0.18 -9.69
C GLU A 9 16.47 -0.40 -8.39
N ARG A 10 16.89 0.12 -7.23
CA ARG A 10 16.50 -0.37 -5.90
C ARG A 10 15.67 0.64 -5.11
N ALA A 11 15.57 1.87 -5.61
CA ALA A 11 14.85 2.93 -4.96
C ALA A 11 13.39 2.92 -5.41
N VAL A 12 12.49 2.98 -4.43
CA VAL A 12 11.07 3.29 -4.66
C VAL A 12 10.84 4.64 -4.02
N TYR A 13 10.47 5.63 -4.82
CA TYR A 13 10.12 6.94 -4.29
C TYR A 13 8.78 6.86 -3.54
N ASN A 14 8.72 7.38 -2.31
CA ASN A 14 7.53 7.33 -1.46
C ASN A 14 7.25 8.74 -0.93
N SER A 15 6.32 9.50 -1.50
CA SER A 15 5.37 9.13 -2.56
C SER A 15 4.98 10.31 -3.43
N LEU A 16 4.62 10.07 -4.69
CA LEU A 16 3.85 11.05 -5.45
C LEU A 16 2.42 11.11 -4.89
N SER A 17 1.94 12.32 -4.63
CA SER A 17 0.66 12.55 -3.95
C SER A 17 0.10 13.93 -4.30
N MET A 18 -1.14 14.19 -3.87
CA MET A 18 -1.76 15.52 -4.02
C MET A 18 -1.03 16.66 -3.29
N THR A 19 -0.13 16.33 -2.36
CA THR A 19 0.66 17.33 -1.61
C THR A 19 2.10 17.42 -2.09
N ALA A 20 2.48 16.70 -3.15
CA ALA A 20 3.84 16.74 -3.69
C ALA A 20 4.16 18.15 -4.18
N GLU A 21 5.28 18.70 -3.73
CA GLU A 21 5.69 20.05 -4.09
C GLU A 21 6.33 20.06 -5.49
N PRO A 22 6.22 21.17 -6.26
CA PRO A 22 6.83 21.23 -7.59
C PRO A 22 8.33 20.92 -7.62
N ALA A 23 9.07 21.36 -6.60
CA ALA A 23 10.50 21.08 -6.49
C ALA A 23 10.80 19.59 -6.25
N GLU A 24 9.90 18.90 -5.55
CA GLU A 24 9.99 17.46 -5.30
C GLU A 24 9.68 16.67 -6.57
N ILE A 25 8.61 17.03 -7.29
CA ILE A 25 8.24 16.44 -8.58
C ILE A 25 9.38 16.60 -9.60
N GLU A 26 9.96 17.81 -9.70
CA GLU A 26 11.12 18.06 -10.56
C GLU A 26 12.34 17.24 -10.16
N ALA A 27 12.58 17.02 -8.86
CA ALA A 27 13.69 16.19 -8.42
C ALA A 27 13.49 14.71 -8.81
N VAL A 28 12.27 14.19 -8.72
CA VAL A 28 11.93 12.83 -9.17
C VAL A 28 12.10 12.71 -10.68
N LYS A 29 11.54 13.66 -11.44
CA LYS A 29 11.62 13.70 -12.91
C LYS A 29 13.05 13.76 -13.45
N ASN A 30 13.95 14.45 -12.76
CA ASN A 30 15.36 14.56 -13.13
C ASN A 30 16.21 13.39 -12.62
N SER A 31 15.60 12.40 -11.97
CA SER A 31 16.26 11.18 -11.50
C SER A 31 15.92 9.98 -12.39
N ASP A 32 16.76 8.94 -12.37
CA ASP A 32 16.47 7.67 -13.07
C ASP A 32 15.64 6.69 -12.20
N ILE A 33 14.87 7.19 -11.22
CA ILE A 33 13.94 6.34 -10.46
C ILE A 33 12.74 6.03 -11.35
N ASP A 34 12.42 4.75 -11.53
CA ASP A 34 11.27 4.31 -12.34
C ASP A 34 10.13 3.68 -11.51
N ALA A 35 10.30 3.60 -10.19
CA ALA A 35 9.34 3.05 -9.25
C ALA A 35 8.91 4.08 -8.20
N SER A 36 7.59 4.21 -7.99
CA SER A 36 7.04 5.15 -7.02
C SER A 36 5.77 4.61 -6.37
N ILE A 37 5.62 4.87 -5.08
CA ILE A 37 4.34 4.78 -4.40
C ILE A 37 3.49 6.00 -4.80
N LEU A 38 2.28 5.73 -5.28
CA LEU A 38 1.28 6.73 -5.65
C LEU A 38 0.19 6.76 -4.58
N LEU A 39 0.20 7.79 -3.73
CA LEU A 39 -0.66 7.86 -2.56
C LEU A 39 -2.06 8.40 -2.91
N GLY A 40 -3.07 7.52 -2.88
CA GLY A 40 -4.47 7.82 -3.20
C GLY A 40 -5.25 8.46 -2.07
N PHE A 41 -4.72 9.54 -1.48
CA PHE A 41 -5.43 10.31 -0.47
C PHE A 41 -6.28 11.39 -1.13
N ASN A 42 -7.61 11.34 -0.94
CA ASN A 42 -8.53 12.38 -1.34
C ASN A 42 -9.34 12.84 -0.11
N PRO A 43 -9.05 14.03 0.46
CA PRO A 43 -9.75 14.51 1.65
C PRO A 43 -11.20 14.93 1.36
N MET A 44 -11.53 15.26 0.11
CA MET A 44 -12.86 15.72 -0.30
C MET A 44 -13.81 14.54 -0.54
N ASN A 45 -13.27 13.41 -0.99
CA ASN A 45 -14.01 12.17 -1.19
C ASN A 45 -13.17 10.96 -0.73
N PRO A 46 -13.26 10.55 0.55
CA PRO A 46 -12.42 9.49 1.11
C PRO A 46 -12.86 8.07 0.70
N GLY A 47 -13.95 7.95 -0.06
CA GLY A 47 -14.46 6.67 -0.55
C GLY A 47 -13.63 6.08 -1.68
N VAL A 48 -14.00 4.87 -2.12
CA VAL A 48 -13.31 4.18 -3.24
C VAL A 48 -13.26 5.05 -4.49
N GLU A 49 -14.38 5.70 -4.83
CA GLU A 49 -14.48 6.56 -6.00
C GLU A 49 -13.50 7.72 -5.95
N GLY A 50 -13.45 8.48 -4.85
CA GLY A 50 -12.54 9.61 -4.73
C GLY A 50 -11.07 9.23 -4.74
N LYS A 51 -10.74 8.01 -4.29
CA LYS A 51 -9.39 7.44 -4.42
C LYS A 51 -9.07 7.12 -5.88
N ILE A 52 -9.99 6.53 -6.64
CA ILE A 52 -9.80 6.32 -8.07
C ILE A 52 -9.64 7.65 -8.81
N GLN A 53 -10.48 8.64 -8.50
CA GLN A 53 -10.43 9.98 -9.10
C GLN A 53 -9.09 10.68 -8.85
N ILE A 54 -8.56 10.68 -7.62
CA ILE A 54 -7.27 11.37 -7.36
C ILE A 54 -6.12 10.81 -8.19
N TRP A 55 -6.13 9.51 -8.49
CA TRP A 55 -5.15 8.90 -9.40
C TRP A 55 -5.45 9.19 -10.87
N GLU A 56 -6.72 9.15 -11.27
CA GLU A 56 -7.16 9.23 -12.67
C GLU A 56 -7.17 10.65 -13.23
N ASP A 57 -7.78 11.60 -12.51
CA ASP A 57 -8.04 12.97 -12.99
C ASP A 57 -7.76 14.07 -11.95
N GLY A 58 -7.43 13.70 -10.71
CA GLY A 58 -7.14 14.64 -9.63
C GLY A 58 -8.33 14.95 -8.72
N GLY A 59 -9.52 14.41 -9.00
CA GLY A 59 -10.68 14.41 -8.10
C GLY A 59 -11.09 15.77 -7.54
N ASP A 60 -10.98 16.82 -8.36
CA ASP A 60 -11.21 18.24 -8.04
C ASP A 60 -10.26 18.83 -6.96
N VAL A 61 -9.21 18.09 -6.57
CA VAL A 61 -8.24 18.51 -5.54
C VAL A 61 -6.96 19.06 -6.16
N ILE A 62 -6.53 18.47 -7.28
CA ILE A 62 -5.34 18.85 -8.03
C ILE A 62 -5.68 18.88 -9.53
N ASP A 63 -4.90 19.64 -10.30
CA ASP A 63 -5.21 19.92 -11.71
C ASP A 63 -5.09 18.70 -12.65
N LYS A 64 -4.39 17.64 -12.20
CA LYS A 64 -4.18 16.40 -12.98
C LYS A 64 -4.06 15.19 -12.07
N GLY A 65 -4.35 14.01 -12.63
CA GLY A 65 -4.23 12.74 -11.91
C GLY A 65 -2.80 12.43 -11.47
N ILE A 66 -2.65 11.76 -10.33
CA ILE A 66 -1.33 11.30 -9.86
C ILE A 66 -0.69 10.31 -10.86
N LEU A 67 -1.47 9.54 -11.61
CA LEU A 67 -0.93 8.65 -12.65
C LEU A 67 -0.30 9.43 -13.80
N GLU A 68 -0.91 10.53 -14.23
CA GLU A 68 -0.33 11.42 -15.25
C GLU A 68 0.94 12.09 -14.72
N MET A 69 0.91 12.56 -13.46
CA MET A 69 2.11 13.09 -12.80
C MET A 69 3.24 12.06 -12.73
N ALA A 70 2.92 10.79 -12.46
CA ALA A 70 3.90 9.72 -12.42
C ALA A 70 4.51 9.43 -13.80
N ASP A 71 3.70 9.41 -14.86
CA ASP A 71 4.15 9.23 -16.24
C ASP A 71 5.11 10.34 -16.68
N GLU A 72 4.79 11.61 -16.37
CA GLU A 72 5.66 12.75 -16.66
C GLU A 72 7.01 12.71 -15.93
N CYS A 73 7.07 12.02 -14.79
CA CYS A 73 8.28 11.78 -14.02
C CYS A 73 9.06 10.54 -14.49
N GLY A 74 8.58 9.81 -15.51
CA GLY A 74 9.23 8.60 -16.00
C GLY A 74 8.98 7.36 -15.13
N ILE A 75 7.96 7.38 -14.25
CA ILE A 75 7.62 6.22 -13.41
C ILE A 75 6.89 5.17 -14.25
N THR A 76 7.48 3.98 -14.36
CA THR A 76 6.90 2.84 -15.10
C THR A 76 6.40 1.73 -14.17
N LYS A 77 6.78 1.77 -12.89
CA LYS A 77 6.41 0.78 -11.85
C LYS A 77 5.62 1.47 -10.74
N PRO A 78 4.33 1.78 -10.93
CA PRO A 78 3.50 2.41 -9.91
C PRO A 78 3.07 1.41 -8.83
N PHE A 79 3.16 1.83 -7.56
CA PHE A 79 2.67 1.10 -6.39
C PHE A 79 1.52 1.91 -5.79
N MET A 80 0.29 1.46 -5.96
CA MET A 80 -0.89 2.21 -5.54
C MET A 80 -1.05 2.08 -4.02
N ASP A 81 -0.84 3.14 -3.25
CA ASP A 81 -1.15 3.14 -1.80
C ASP A 81 -2.55 3.70 -1.58
N VAL A 82 -3.46 2.87 -1.07
CA VAL A 82 -4.87 3.25 -0.88
C VAL A 82 -5.09 4.30 0.21
N ALA A 83 -4.04 4.81 0.87
CA ALA A 83 -4.07 5.86 1.87
C ALA A 83 -5.11 5.58 2.95
N VAL A 84 -4.82 4.59 3.79
CA VAL A 84 -5.72 4.17 4.87
C VAL A 84 -5.89 5.27 5.91
N THR A 85 -7.14 5.50 6.29
CA THR A 85 -7.51 6.44 7.36
C THR A 85 -7.80 5.69 8.66
N PRO A 86 -7.95 6.38 9.80
CA PRO A 86 -8.31 5.74 11.05
C PRO A 86 -9.63 4.95 10.95
N LEU A 87 -9.80 3.94 11.83
CA LEU A 87 -11.06 3.22 11.95
C LEU A 87 -12.21 4.18 12.25
N GLY A 88 -13.34 4.00 11.56
CA GLY A 88 -14.49 4.91 11.60
C GLY A 88 -14.39 6.11 10.65
N GLN A 89 -13.25 6.32 9.98
CA GLN A 89 -13.01 7.44 9.05
C GLN A 89 -12.72 7.01 7.61
N GLY A 90 -12.99 5.75 7.25
CA GLY A 90 -12.78 5.26 5.88
C GLY A 90 -11.73 4.17 5.71
N ALA A 91 -11.16 3.62 6.79
CA ALA A 91 -10.23 2.48 6.72
C ALA A 91 -10.75 1.32 5.85
N GLY A 92 -12.01 0.90 6.07
CA GLY A 92 -12.65 -0.18 5.31
C GLY A 92 -12.79 0.13 3.81
N PRO A 93 -13.41 1.28 3.44
CA PRO A 93 -13.41 1.74 2.06
C PRO A 93 -12.01 1.82 1.42
N ALA A 94 -11.00 2.31 2.13
CA ALA A 94 -9.62 2.35 1.65
C ALA A 94 -9.09 0.94 1.31
N VAL A 95 -9.21 -0.01 2.23
CA VAL A 95 -8.81 -1.41 1.99
C VAL A 95 -9.55 -1.99 0.78
N ARG A 96 -10.87 -1.73 0.65
CA ARG A 96 -11.68 -2.19 -0.50
C ARG A 96 -11.23 -1.59 -1.83
N THR A 97 -10.62 -0.40 -1.84
CA THR A 97 -10.06 0.21 -3.06
C THR A 97 -9.02 -0.68 -3.72
N SER A 98 -8.36 -1.58 -2.97
CA SER A 98 -7.43 -2.57 -3.53
C SER A 98 -8.07 -3.40 -4.64
N PHE A 99 -9.29 -3.92 -4.43
CA PHE A 99 -10.03 -4.64 -5.48
C PHE A 99 -10.34 -3.75 -6.69
N ALA A 100 -10.68 -2.47 -6.46
CA ALA A 100 -10.98 -1.54 -7.54
C ALA A 100 -9.73 -1.24 -8.39
N VAL A 101 -8.58 -1.03 -7.75
CA VAL A 101 -7.29 -0.83 -8.44
C VAL A 101 -6.93 -2.06 -9.26
N LYS A 102 -7.04 -3.26 -8.67
CA LYS A 102 -6.80 -4.53 -9.37
C LYS A 102 -7.71 -4.71 -10.58
N ALA A 103 -9.00 -4.43 -10.42
CA ALA A 103 -9.98 -4.61 -11.50
C ALA A 103 -9.83 -3.57 -12.62
N LYS A 104 -9.48 -2.31 -12.29
CA LYS A 104 -9.41 -1.22 -13.26
C LYS A 104 -8.08 -1.19 -14.02
N TRP A 105 -6.96 -1.35 -13.31
CA TRP A 105 -5.62 -1.15 -13.88
C TRP A 105 -4.70 -2.36 -13.77
N GLY A 106 -4.98 -3.29 -12.85
CA GLY A 106 -4.09 -4.43 -12.58
C GLY A 106 -2.78 -4.07 -11.87
N TYR A 107 -2.59 -2.80 -11.46
CA TYR A 107 -1.38 -2.35 -10.78
C TYR A 107 -1.18 -3.00 -9.40
N PRO A 108 0.07 -3.08 -8.92
CA PRO A 108 0.35 -3.38 -7.52
C PRO A 108 -0.36 -2.39 -6.60
N VAL A 109 -1.00 -2.89 -5.55
CA VAL A 109 -1.76 -2.08 -4.59
C VAL A 109 -1.48 -2.52 -3.16
N GLY A 110 -1.50 -1.58 -2.23
CA GLY A 110 -1.19 -1.86 -0.84
C GLY A 110 -1.48 -0.65 0.04
N SER A 111 -0.95 -0.67 1.25
CA SER A 111 -0.97 0.51 2.12
C SER A 111 0.01 0.41 3.28
N GLY A 112 0.27 1.56 3.90
CA GLY A 112 0.73 1.65 5.29
C GLY A 112 -0.32 1.23 6.30
N ILE A 113 -0.76 -0.02 6.23
CA ILE A 113 -1.91 -0.54 6.98
C ILE A 113 -1.75 -0.49 8.51
N HIS A 114 -0.50 -0.56 9.01
CA HIS A 114 -0.17 -0.41 10.44
C HIS A 114 -0.65 0.92 11.05
N ASN A 115 -0.92 1.93 10.22
CA ASN A 115 -1.47 3.22 10.66
C ASN A 115 -2.90 3.09 11.21
N VAL A 116 -3.67 2.12 10.72
CA VAL A 116 -5.06 1.89 11.14
C VAL A 116 -5.17 1.56 12.63
N PRO A 117 -4.52 0.49 13.15
CA PRO A 117 -4.52 0.20 14.58
C PRO A 117 -3.78 1.27 15.38
N SER A 118 -2.75 1.90 14.80
CA SER A 118 -1.99 2.95 15.48
C SER A 118 -2.80 4.20 15.81
N ALA A 119 -3.73 4.55 14.92
CA ALA A 119 -4.65 5.67 15.09
C ALA A 119 -5.93 5.29 15.86
N TRP A 120 -6.12 4.03 16.27
CA TRP A 120 -7.35 3.58 16.91
C TRP A 120 -7.37 3.88 18.42
N ASP A 121 -8.09 4.94 18.80
CA ASP A 121 -8.18 5.43 20.18
C ASP A 121 -8.54 4.37 21.21
N TRP A 122 -9.55 3.55 20.90
CA TRP A 122 -9.99 2.49 21.80
C TRP A 122 -8.86 1.49 22.08
N LEU A 123 -8.15 1.03 21.05
CA LEU A 123 -7.02 0.11 21.20
C LEU A 123 -5.86 0.74 21.97
N ARG A 124 -5.58 2.04 21.75
CA ARG A 124 -4.56 2.78 22.51
C ARG A 124 -4.88 2.85 24.01
N GLY A 125 -6.16 2.92 24.38
CA GLY A 125 -6.62 2.79 25.75
C GLY A 125 -6.51 1.35 26.26
N TYR A 126 -7.09 0.41 25.51
CA TYR A 126 -7.19 -0.99 25.88
C TYR A 126 -5.82 -1.65 26.11
N LYS A 127 -4.82 -1.35 25.27
CA LYS A 127 -3.48 -1.92 25.37
C LYS A 127 -2.71 -1.55 26.63
N LYS A 128 -3.17 -0.56 27.40
CA LYS A 128 -2.53 -0.19 28.67
C LYS A 128 -2.62 -1.32 29.69
N GLU A 129 -3.73 -2.05 29.67
CA GLU A 129 -4.01 -3.21 30.52
C GLU A 129 -3.81 -4.53 29.76
N HIS A 130 -4.00 -4.52 28.43
CA HIS A 130 -3.94 -5.69 27.56
C HIS A 130 -2.90 -5.52 26.44
N LYS A 131 -1.61 -5.50 26.79
CA LYS A 131 -0.52 -5.22 25.84
C LYS A 131 -0.48 -6.20 24.67
N GLU A 132 -0.90 -7.43 24.89
CA GLU A 132 -1.01 -8.50 23.90
C GLU A 132 -1.99 -8.20 22.76
N ALA A 133 -2.98 -7.35 22.99
CA ALA A 133 -3.97 -7.00 21.97
C ALA A 133 -3.37 -6.14 20.84
N TRP A 134 -2.35 -5.35 21.14
CA TRP A 134 -1.72 -4.46 20.16
C TRP A 134 -1.11 -5.23 18.97
N PRO A 135 -0.16 -6.17 19.17
CA PRO A 135 0.41 -6.90 18.04
C PRO A 135 -0.64 -7.71 17.28
N VAL A 136 -1.71 -8.18 17.94
CA VAL A 136 -2.81 -8.88 17.25
C VAL A 136 -3.51 -7.97 16.25
N CYS A 137 -3.88 -6.75 16.65
CA CYS A 137 -4.52 -5.80 15.73
C CYS A 137 -3.54 -5.25 14.69
N ASP A 138 -2.29 -5.00 15.06
CA ASP A 138 -1.24 -4.52 14.17
C ASP A 138 -0.97 -5.53 13.04
N ILE A 139 -0.63 -6.77 13.41
CA ILE A 139 -0.36 -7.84 12.45
C ILE A 139 -1.63 -8.27 11.71
N GLY A 140 -2.78 -8.31 12.39
CA GLY A 140 -4.07 -8.63 11.78
C GLY A 140 -4.45 -7.64 10.67
N SER A 141 -4.03 -6.38 10.78
CA SER A 141 -4.26 -5.38 9.73
C SER A 141 -3.52 -5.72 8.43
N ASN A 142 -2.30 -6.27 8.51
CA ASN A 142 -1.55 -6.74 7.33
C ASN A 142 -2.32 -7.84 6.57
N ILE A 143 -2.85 -8.82 7.32
CA ILE A 143 -3.66 -9.91 6.75
C ILE A 143 -4.91 -9.36 6.06
N VAL A 144 -5.58 -8.38 6.66
CA VAL A 144 -6.76 -7.73 6.06
C VAL A 144 -6.41 -7.07 4.72
N GLN A 145 -5.26 -6.40 4.62
CA GLN A 145 -4.82 -5.78 3.37
C GLN A 145 -4.46 -6.82 2.29
N GLN A 146 -3.77 -7.91 2.64
CA GLN A 146 -3.48 -9.01 1.71
C GLN A 146 -4.75 -9.68 1.20
N MET A 147 -5.67 -10.03 2.10
CA MET A 147 -6.94 -10.68 1.76
C MET A 147 -7.89 -9.76 0.97
N ALA A 148 -7.63 -8.44 0.97
CA ALA A 148 -8.32 -7.48 0.11
C ALA A 148 -7.67 -7.32 -1.28
N GLY A 149 -6.72 -8.18 -1.65
CA GLY A 149 -6.01 -8.13 -2.93
C GLY A 149 -4.79 -7.21 -2.94
N GLY A 150 -4.24 -6.88 -1.76
CA GLY A 150 -2.99 -6.12 -1.65
C GLY A 150 -1.75 -6.96 -1.97
N ASP A 151 -0.83 -6.40 -2.74
CA ASP A 151 0.47 -6.97 -3.11
C ASP A 151 1.59 -6.57 -2.15
N PHE A 152 1.40 -5.48 -1.41
CA PHE A 152 2.36 -5.01 -0.42
C PHE A 152 1.68 -4.45 0.83
N VAL A 153 2.38 -4.54 1.94
CA VAL A 153 2.00 -3.92 3.22
C VAL A 153 3.22 -3.19 3.79
N LEU A 154 3.08 -1.91 4.11
CA LEU A 154 4.06 -1.25 4.99
C LEU A 154 3.62 -1.60 6.41
N PHE A 155 4.20 -2.68 6.95
CA PHE A 155 3.77 -3.31 8.21
C PHE A 155 4.21 -2.54 9.47
N GLY A 156 4.84 -1.39 9.32
CA GLY A 156 5.26 -0.53 10.42
C GLY A 156 6.68 -0.86 10.91
N PRO A 157 6.94 -0.79 12.23
CA PRO A 157 8.28 -0.94 12.78
C PRO A 157 8.94 -2.29 12.41
N ILE A 158 10.21 -2.24 12.02
CA ILE A 158 10.96 -3.43 11.57
C ILE A 158 11.08 -4.50 12.67
N GLU A 159 10.99 -4.10 13.93
CA GLU A 159 10.99 -4.98 15.10
C GLU A 159 9.83 -5.98 15.08
N ASN A 160 8.72 -5.62 14.41
CA ASN A 160 7.55 -6.49 14.25
C ASN A 160 7.74 -7.55 13.15
N ALA A 161 8.84 -7.55 12.41
CA ALA A 161 9.06 -8.48 11.29
C ALA A 161 8.92 -9.95 11.70
N ARG A 162 9.40 -10.33 12.90
CA ARG A 162 9.27 -11.71 13.41
C ARG A 162 7.83 -12.15 13.66
N LEU A 163 6.89 -11.21 13.78
CA LEU A 163 5.46 -11.47 13.91
C LEU A 163 4.74 -11.31 12.57
N ALA A 164 5.11 -10.27 11.80
CA ALA A 164 4.49 -9.95 10.52
C ALA A 164 4.75 -11.02 9.45
N PHE A 165 6.00 -11.44 9.25
CA PHE A 165 6.35 -12.35 8.16
C PHE A 165 5.65 -13.72 8.26
N PRO A 166 5.59 -14.40 9.42
CA PRO A 166 4.83 -15.63 9.55
C PRO A 166 3.33 -15.45 9.27
N ALA A 167 2.74 -14.35 9.74
CA ALA A 167 1.32 -14.06 9.53
C ALA A 167 1.01 -13.76 8.05
N CYS A 168 1.83 -12.94 7.39
CA CYS A 168 1.68 -12.64 5.98
C CYS A 168 1.96 -13.87 5.11
N GLY A 169 2.97 -14.68 5.46
CA GLY A 169 3.29 -15.92 4.76
C GLY A 169 2.18 -16.95 4.86
N MET A 170 1.52 -17.07 6.01
CA MET A 170 0.31 -17.88 6.16
C MET A 170 -0.82 -17.39 5.25
N ALA A 171 -1.05 -16.08 5.19
CA ALA A 171 -2.07 -15.50 4.31
C ALA A 171 -1.75 -15.75 2.83
N ASP A 172 -0.49 -15.59 2.40
CA ASP A 172 -0.06 -15.87 1.03
C ASP A 172 -0.25 -17.35 0.66
N ILE A 173 0.03 -18.28 1.58
CA ILE A 173 -0.23 -19.72 1.37
C ILE A 173 -1.72 -19.96 1.11
N MET A 174 -2.59 -19.43 1.95
CA MET A 174 -4.04 -19.60 1.79
C MET A 174 -4.55 -18.97 0.49
N ILE A 175 -4.01 -17.82 0.08
CA ILE A 175 -4.31 -17.17 -1.20
C ILE A 175 -3.88 -18.07 -2.37
N ALA A 176 -2.66 -18.62 -2.33
CA ALA A 176 -2.16 -19.50 -3.39
C ALA A 176 -2.94 -20.82 -3.49
N GLU A 177 -3.34 -21.41 -2.35
CA GLU A 177 -4.24 -22.57 -2.32
C GLU A 177 -5.58 -22.25 -2.99
N ALA A 178 -6.16 -21.09 -2.67
CA ALA A 178 -7.43 -20.63 -3.23
C ALA A 178 -7.34 -20.22 -4.71
N ALA A 179 -6.15 -19.83 -5.20
CA ALA A 179 -5.95 -19.38 -6.57
C ALA A 179 -5.62 -20.53 -7.55
N LYS A 180 -5.36 -21.73 -7.02
CA LYS A 180 -4.93 -22.91 -7.80
C LYS A 180 -5.98 -23.37 -8.82
N ASP A 181 -7.25 -23.34 -8.47
CA ASP A 181 -8.35 -23.82 -9.33
C ASP A 181 -8.78 -22.78 -10.39
N ILE A 182 -8.38 -21.51 -10.21
CA ILE A 182 -8.62 -20.42 -11.18
C ILE A 182 -7.42 -20.16 -12.11
N GLY A 183 -6.40 -21.01 -12.07
CA GLY A 183 -5.29 -21.00 -13.04
C GLY A 183 -4.13 -20.06 -12.70
N THR A 184 -4.01 -19.61 -11.45
CA THR A 184 -2.87 -18.83 -10.98
C THR A 184 -1.88 -19.76 -10.26
N GLU A 185 -0.60 -19.64 -10.60
CA GLU A 185 0.46 -20.47 -10.02
C GLU A 185 1.41 -19.63 -9.13
N PRO A 186 1.85 -20.16 -7.98
CA PRO A 186 2.84 -19.49 -7.15
C PRO A 186 4.24 -19.53 -7.78
N VAL A 187 5.03 -18.47 -7.57
CA VAL A 187 6.45 -18.45 -7.95
C VAL A 187 7.27 -19.47 -7.16
N GLU A 188 8.47 -19.82 -7.65
CA GLU A 188 9.35 -20.83 -7.02
C GLU A 188 9.63 -20.52 -5.54
N ASP A 189 9.92 -19.25 -5.22
CA ASP A 189 10.23 -18.80 -3.86
C ASP A 189 9.00 -18.41 -3.02
N HIS A 190 7.79 -18.75 -3.47
CA HIS A 190 6.55 -18.47 -2.74
C HIS A 190 6.50 -19.20 -1.38
N PRO A 191 5.90 -18.61 -0.33
CA PRO A 191 5.80 -19.23 1.00
C PRO A 191 5.28 -20.68 1.00
N ILE A 192 4.33 -21.03 0.12
CA ILE A 192 3.78 -22.39 -0.02
C ILE A 192 4.83 -23.45 -0.37
N ASN A 193 5.90 -23.05 -1.07
CA ASN A 193 6.99 -23.94 -1.50
C ASN A 193 8.15 -23.98 -0.51
N LYS A 194 8.15 -23.11 0.52
CA LYS A 194 9.27 -22.94 1.46
C LYS A 194 8.91 -23.28 2.91
N LEU A 195 7.64 -23.20 3.28
CA LEU A 195 7.19 -23.31 4.68
C LEU A 195 6.28 -24.53 4.95
N LEU A 196 6.07 -25.39 3.95
CA LEU A 196 5.32 -26.65 4.05
C LEU A 196 6.22 -27.87 3.85
#